data_AF-A0A7W8LFE2-F1
#
_entry.id   AF-A0A7W8LFE2-F1
#
_cell.length_a   1.000
_cell.length_b   1.000
_cell.length_c   1.000
_cell.angle_alpha   90.00
_cell.angle_beta   90.00
_cell.angle_gamma   90.00
#
_symmetry.space_group_name_H-M   'P 1'
#
loop_
_entity.id
_entity.type
_entity.pdbx_description
1 polymer ?
#
loop_
_entity_poly.entity_id
_entity_poly.type
_entity_poly.pdbx_seq_one_letter_code
_entity_poly.pdbx_strand_id
1 'polypeptide(L)'
;MSGSGQEARKLWESSWEDDAPVRDTATGVFVDPSKVHLVDHEGRYFKVHGIHMTEPSPQRTPVLFQAGASARGQRFAGRHAEGIYLSGPSKKVLTPVVSATRAEAVKAGRAAHDIRFYTMATIITGRTSREARDKYEDYRRYVTPEAALAMFSGWTGIDFSSWDPDEPIRYMQLDAGTSSALEGFTRLDPERVWTVRELALHNAIGGRGPVFIGAPGEVADALEEWVDETGIDGFNLSYAVTPEAYEDFADLIVPELQERGRYKTRYEPGTLREKLGGDSSWLNDRHPGAAFRRAPYSLQER
;
A
#
# COMPACT_ATOMS: atom_id res chain seq x y z
N MET A 1 -14.42 -16.56 -6.74
CA MET A 1 -14.54 -15.37 -5.87
C MET A 1 -14.39 -14.09 -6.70
N SER A 2 -15.23 -13.93 -7.71
CA SER A 2 -15.26 -12.74 -8.58
C SER A 2 -16.12 -11.60 -8.01
N GLY A 3 -16.65 -11.71 -6.79
CA GLY A 3 -17.81 -10.94 -6.36
C GLY A 3 -17.59 -9.79 -5.37
N SER A 4 -16.44 -9.67 -4.69
CA SER A 4 -16.27 -8.64 -3.65
C SER A 4 -15.89 -7.28 -4.25
N GLY A 5 -16.67 -6.23 -3.95
CA GLY A 5 -16.41 -4.84 -4.33
C GLY A 5 -16.99 -4.43 -5.69
N GLN A 6 -17.74 -5.29 -6.39
CA GLN A 6 -18.44 -4.88 -7.62
C GLN A 6 -19.65 -4.00 -7.29
N GLU A 7 -20.40 -4.37 -6.26
CA GLU A 7 -21.53 -3.66 -5.69
C GLU A 7 -21.19 -2.21 -5.32
N ALA A 8 -20.06 -1.99 -4.65
CA ALA A 8 -19.60 -0.65 -4.30
C ALA A 8 -19.26 0.20 -5.54
N ARG A 9 -18.56 -0.39 -6.52
CA ARG A 9 -18.22 0.32 -7.77
C ARG A 9 -19.46 0.65 -8.61
N LYS A 10 -20.48 -0.21 -8.64
CA LYS A 10 -21.76 0.14 -9.27
C LYS A 10 -22.39 1.36 -8.59
N LEU A 11 -22.41 1.40 -7.25
CA LEU A 11 -22.93 2.55 -6.52
C LEU A 11 -22.15 3.85 -6.83
N TRP A 12 -20.82 3.81 -6.78
CA TRP A 12 -19.98 5.00 -7.00
C TRP A 12 -19.97 5.49 -8.46
N GLU A 13 -19.92 4.58 -9.42
CA GLU A 13 -19.70 4.93 -10.83
C GLU A 13 -20.98 5.03 -11.64
N SER A 14 -22.09 4.39 -11.22
CA SER A 14 -23.27 4.23 -12.08
C SER A 14 -24.60 4.71 -11.49
N SER A 15 -24.68 4.92 -10.18
CA SER A 15 -25.94 5.32 -9.55
C SER A 15 -26.29 6.79 -9.80
N TRP A 16 -25.31 7.64 -10.06
CA TRP A 16 -25.51 9.07 -10.36
C TRP A 16 -24.67 9.44 -11.58
N GLU A 17 -25.26 10.10 -12.58
CA GLU A 17 -24.49 10.75 -13.66
C GLU A 17 -23.76 11.99 -13.13
N ASP A 18 -22.73 12.45 -13.84
CA ASP A 18 -21.83 13.52 -13.37
C ASP A 18 -22.55 14.85 -13.12
N ASP A 19 -23.53 15.17 -13.96
CA ASP A 19 -24.29 16.42 -13.93
C ASP A 19 -25.69 16.25 -13.31
N ALA A 20 -25.91 15.18 -12.53
CA ALA A 20 -27.12 15.00 -11.75
C ALA A 20 -27.31 16.11 -10.69
N PRO A 21 -26.28 16.57 -9.94
CA PRO A 21 -26.42 17.65 -8.97
C PRO A 21 -26.41 19.04 -9.65
N VAL A 22 -27.58 19.53 -10.07
CA VAL A 22 -27.75 20.81 -10.78
C VAL A 22 -27.56 22.02 -9.86
N ARG A 23 -28.08 21.94 -8.62
CA ARG A 23 -28.01 23.00 -7.59
C ARG A 23 -28.48 24.38 -8.06
N ASP A 24 -29.55 24.41 -8.87
CA ASP A 24 -30.10 25.64 -9.40
C ASP A 24 -31.04 26.32 -8.39
N THR A 25 -30.60 27.44 -7.84
CA THR A 25 -31.37 28.23 -6.88
C THR A 25 -32.51 29.03 -7.51
N ALA A 26 -32.45 29.32 -8.81
CA ALA A 26 -33.50 30.07 -9.51
C ALA A 26 -34.71 29.19 -9.83
N THR A 27 -34.48 27.94 -10.23
CA THR A 27 -35.55 26.96 -10.50
C THR A 27 -35.92 26.12 -9.27
N GLY A 28 -35.09 26.11 -8.23
CA GLY A 28 -35.27 25.28 -7.03
C GLY A 28 -34.91 23.80 -7.23
N VAL A 29 -34.29 23.46 -8.37
CA VAL A 29 -33.90 22.09 -8.70
C VAL A 29 -32.51 21.79 -8.14
N PHE A 30 -32.44 20.96 -7.10
CA PHE A 30 -31.16 20.52 -6.53
C PHE A 30 -30.52 19.37 -7.32
N VAL A 31 -31.32 18.39 -7.75
CA VAL A 31 -30.87 17.22 -8.52
C VAL A 31 -31.82 16.98 -9.69
N ASP A 32 -31.29 16.60 -10.85
CA ASP A 32 -32.06 16.02 -11.95
C ASP A 32 -32.38 14.54 -11.64
N PRO A 33 -33.63 14.19 -11.31
CA PRO A 33 -33.98 12.82 -10.94
C PRO A 33 -33.86 11.83 -12.10
N SER A 34 -33.85 12.30 -13.36
CA SER A 34 -33.67 11.43 -14.53
C SER A 34 -32.25 10.86 -14.65
N LYS A 35 -31.31 11.45 -13.89
CA LYS A 35 -29.88 11.13 -13.86
C LYS A 35 -29.44 10.37 -12.60
N VAL A 36 -30.42 10.00 -11.76
CA VAL A 36 -30.21 9.16 -10.58
C VAL A 36 -30.83 7.79 -10.84
N HIS A 37 -29.98 6.78 -10.75
CA HIS A 37 -30.26 5.44 -11.23
C HIS A 37 -30.18 4.43 -10.11
N LEU A 38 -31.17 3.53 -10.11
CA LEU A 38 -31.16 2.35 -9.27
C LEU A 38 -30.01 1.43 -9.66
N VAL A 39 -29.24 1.00 -8.66
CA VAL A 39 -28.29 -0.10 -8.80
C VAL A 39 -28.99 -1.38 -8.38
N ASP A 40 -29.12 -2.30 -9.33
CA ASP A 40 -29.58 -3.66 -9.09
C ASP A 40 -28.38 -4.63 -9.19
N HIS A 41 -28.03 -5.22 -8.06
CA HIS A 41 -26.92 -6.16 -7.93
C HIS A 41 -27.40 -7.39 -7.17
N GLU A 42 -27.33 -8.55 -7.83
CA GLU A 42 -27.55 -9.84 -7.21
C GLU A 42 -26.28 -10.70 -7.40
N GLY A 43 -25.45 -10.71 -6.37
CA GLY A 43 -24.22 -11.48 -6.32
C GLY A 43 -24.33 -12.65 -5.34
N ARG A 44 -23.32 -13.53 -5.36
CA ARG A 44 -23.25 -14.68 -4.44
C ARG A 44 -23.29 -14.28 -2.95
N TYR A 45 -22.73 -13.11 -2.61
CA TYR A 45 -22.53 -12.68 -1.22
C TYR A 45 -23.40 -11.49 -0.84
N PHE A 46 -23.77 -10.64 -1.81
CA PHE A 46 -24.49 -9.40 -1.56
C PHE A 46 -25.63 -9.26 -2.55
N LYS A 47 -26.74 -8.72 -2.06
CA LYS A 47 -27.86 -8.25 -2.87
C LYS A 47 -28.09 -6.78 -2.54
N VAL A 48 -28.01 -5.92 -3.55
CA VAL A 48 -28.18 -4.47 -3.41
C VAL A 48 -29.22 -4.04 -4.43
N HIS A 49 -30.25 -3.35 -3.94
CA HIS A 49 -31.30 -2.78 -4.75
C HIS A 49 -31.58 -1.37 -4.21
N GLY A 50 -30.96 -0.36 -4.80
CA GLY A 50 -31.05 1.01 -4.28
C GLY A 50 -30.23 2.01 -5.07
N ILE A 51 -30.47 3.29 -4.77
CA ILE A 51 -29.62 4.40 -5.24
C ILE A 51 -28.49 4.62 -4.24
N HIS A 52 -27.36 5.13 -4.70
CA HIS A 52 -26.31 5.60 -3.80
C HIS A 52 -26.80 6.84 -3.05
N MET A 53 -26.59 6.89 -1.73
CA MET A 53 -27.11 7.98 -0.90
C MET A 53 -26.30 9.27 -1.00
N THR A 54 -25.20 9.28 -1.75
CA THR A 54 -24.33 10.44 -1.93
C THR A 54 -24.20 10.78 -3.39
N GLU A 55 -24.17 12.08 -3.69
CA GLU A 55 -23.83 12.59 -5.02
C GLU A 55 -22.38 12.21 -5.44
N PRO A 56 -22.03 12.31 -6.73
CA PRO A 56 -20.68 12.03 -7.20
C PRO A 56 -19.62 12.85 -6.45
N SER A 57 -18.66 12.17 -5.83
CA SER A 57 -17.48 12.80 -5.25
C SER A 57 -16.44 13.12 -6.33
N PRO A 58 -15.44 13.99 -6.07
CA PRO A 58 -14.41 14.34 -7.06
C PRO A 58 -13.67 13.16 -7.69
N GLN A 59 -13.57 12.03 -6.97
CA GLN A 59 -12.93 10.81 -7.46
C GLN A 59 -13.90 9.67 -7.79
N ARG A 60 -15.19 9.83 -7.47
CA ARG A 60 -16.19 8.74 -7.40
C ARG A 60 -15.68 7.58 -6.54
N THR A 61 -15.06 6.56 -7.16
CA THR A 61 -14.33 5.52 -6.44
C THR A 61 -13.08 6.09 -5.74
N PRO A 62 -12.88 5.85 -4.43
CA PRO A 62 -11.66 6.25 -3.73
C PRO A 62 -10.43 5.52 -4.30
N VAL A 63 -9.22 6.03 -4.06
CA VAL A 63 -8.01 5.31 -4.49
C VAL A 63 -7.94 3.95 -3.80
N LEU A 64 -7.83 2.89 -4.58
CA LEU A 64 -7.90 1.52 -4.08
C LEU A 64 -6.52 1.00 -3.67
N PHE A 65 -6.26 0.99 -2.36
CA PHE A 65 -5.09 0.32 -1.79
C PHE A 65 -5.38 -1.15 -1.45
N GLN A 66 -4.39 -2.01 -1.64
CA GLN A 66 -4.46 -3.43 -1.30
C GLN A 66 -3.16 -3.86 -0.61
N ALA A 67 -3.28 -4.76 0.37
CA ALA A 67 -2.13 -5.40 1.01
C ALA A 67 -2.28 -6.92 0.93
N GLY A 68 -1.42 -7.59 0.17
CA GLY A 68 -1.48 -9.04 0.03
C GLY A 68 -0.42 -9.60 -0.93
N ALA A 69 0.58 -10.27 -0.36
CA ALA A 69 1.70 -10.83 -1.12
C ALA A 69 1.46 -12.26 -1.66
N SER A 70 0.39 -12.95 -1.24
CA SER A 70 0.10 -14.32 -1.71
C SER A 70 -0.30 -14.34 -3.19
N ALA A 71 -0.10 -15.46 -3.90
CA ALA A 71 -0.49 -15.56 -5.31
C ALA A 71 -1.98 -15.22 -5.56
N ARG A 72 -2.85 -15.53 -4.60
CA ARG A 72 -4.27 -15.13 -4.62
C ARG A 72 -4.44 -13.61 -4.44
N GLY A 73 -3.71 -13.02 -3.50
CA GLY A 73 -3.66 -11.58 -3.25
C GLY A 73 -3.16 -10.81 -4.47
N GLN A 74 -2.05 -11.25 -5.07
CA GLN A 74 -1.46 -10.67 -6.28
C GLN A 74 -2.45 -10.67 -7.46
N ARG A 75 -3.20 -11.76 -7.68
CA ARG A 75 -4.26 -11.80 -8.71
C ARG A 75 -5.38 -10.81 -8.44
N PHE A 76 -5.79 -10.68 -7.18
CA PHE A 76 -6.81 -9.72 -6.80
C PHE A 76 -6.31 -8.27 -6.96
N ALA A 77 -5.09 -8.00 -6.53
CA ALA A 77 -4.45 -6.69 -6.62
C ALA A 77 -4.18 -6.29 -8.08
N GLY A 78 -3.66 -7.20 -8.90
CA GLY A 78 -3.48 -6.99 -10.34
C GLY A 78 -4.75 -6.48 -11.01
N ARG A 79 -5.92 -7.01 -10.61
CA ARG A 79 -7.22 -6.60 -11.16
C ARG A 79 -7.77 -5.30 -10.58
N HIS A 80 -7.52 -4.97 -9.31
CA HIS A 80 -8.29 -3.95 -8.59
C HIS A 80 -7.48 -2.84 -7.91
N ALA A 81 -6.19 -3.05 -7.64
CA ALA A 81 -5.41 -2.12 -6.86
C ALA A 81 -4.86 -0.99 -7.73
N GLU A 82 -4.85 0.22 -7.19
CA GLU A 82 -4.12 1.38 -7.71
C GLU A 82 -2.84 1.60 -6.89
N GLY A 83 -2.89 1.27 -5.59
CA GLY A 83 -1.74 1.22 -4.70
C GLY A 83 -1.62 -0.14 -4.01
N ILE A 84 -0.41 -0.64 -3.85
CA ILE A 84 -0.13 -1.87 -3.13
C ILE A 84 0.83 -1.58 -1.99
N TYR A 85 0.47 -2.03 -0.80
CA TYR A 85 1.39 -2.05 0.32
C TYR A 85 2.07 -3.41 0.42
N LEU A 86 3.40 -3.39 0.42
CA LEU A 86 4.27 -4.55 0.58
C LEU A 86 5.08 -4.44 1.87
N SER A 87 5.39 -5.60 2.45
CA SER A 87 6.31 -5.71 3.57
C SER A 87 7.17 -6.94 3.36
N GLY A 88 8.49 -6.77 3.40
CA GLY A 88 9.47 -7.84 3.31
C GLY A 88 10.83 -7.32 3.76
N PRO A 89 11.66 -8.16 4.40
CA PRO A 89 12.89 -7.70 5.04
C PRO A 89 14.01 -7.35 4.04
N SER A 90 13.91 -7.78 2.78
CA SER A 90 14.95 -7.52 1.79
C SER A 90 14.41 -7.35 0.36
N LYS A 91 15.23 -6.73 -0.50
CA LYS A 91 14.95 -6.52 -1.93
C LYS A 91 14.64 -7.84 -2.64
N LYS A 92 15.39 -8.91 -2.32
CA LYS A 92 15.20 -10.27 -2.87
C LYS A 92 13.79 -10.81 -2.65
N VAL A 93 13.18 -10.47 -1.51
CA VAL A 93 11.81 -10.87 -1.16
C VAL A 93 10.77 -10.10 -1.97
N LEU A 94 10.99 -8.81 -2.22
CA LEU A 94 9.98 -7.92 -2.79
C LEU A 94 10.00 -7.86 -4.32
N THR A 95 11.16 -7.91 -4.97
CA THR A 95 11.29 -7.82 -6.44
C THR A 95 10.41 -8.86 -7.17
N PRO A 96 10.37 -10.14 -6.74
CA PRO A 96 9.49 -11.14 -7.36
C PRO A 96 8.00 -10.83 -7.17
N VAL A 97 7.61 -10.25 -6.02
CA VAL A 97 6.22 -9.91 -5.74
C VAL A 97 5.75 -8.74 -6.59
N VAL A 98 6.59 -7.71 -6.75
CA VAL A 98 6.31 -6.56 -7.62
C VAL A 98 6.12 -7.02 -9.06
N SER A 99 7.10 -7.77 -9.60
CA SER A 99 7.05 -8.25 -10.98
C SER A 99 5.87 -9.19 -11.25
N ALA A 100 5.59 -10.14 -10.35
CA ALA A 100 4.44 -11.03 -10.48
C ALA A 100 3.10 -10.29 -10.44
N THR A 101 2.97 -9.28 -9.57
CA THR A 101 1.72 -8.51 -9.47
C THR A 101 1.49 -7.63 -10.68
N ARG A 102 2.55 -7.00 -11.22
CA ARG A 102 2.46 -6.28 -12.50
C ARG A 102 2.07 -7.21 -13.65
N ALA A 103 2.58 -8.44 -13.67
CA ALA A 103 2.17 -9.44 -14.66
C ALA A 103 0.69 -9.84 -14.52
N GLU A 104 0.16 -9.97 -13.30
CA GLU A 104 -1.27 -10.20 -13.07
C GLU A 104 -2.14 -9.02 -13.51
N ALA A 105 -1.64 -7.78 -13.39
CA ALA A 105 -2.32 -6.60 -13.93
C ALA A 105 -2.45 -6.67 -15.46
N VAL A 106 -1.35 -7.01 -16.15
CA VAL A 106 -1.35 -7.19 -17.62
C VAL A 106 -2.31 -8.30 -18.05
N LYS A 107 -2.30 -9.45 -17.36
CA LYS A 107 -3.26 -10.53 -17.61
C LYS A 107 -4.72 -10.10 -17.42
N ALA A 108 -4.97 -9.13 -16.54
CA ALA A 108 -6.29 -8.56 -16.29
C ALA A 108 -6.69 -7.45 -17.28
N GLY A 109 -5.87 -7.17 -18.30
CA GLY A 109 -6.13 -6.12 -19.30
C GLY A 109 -5.74 -4.70 -18.85
N ARG A 110 -4.97 -4.58 -17.76
CA ARG A 110 -4.43 -3.31 -17.25
C ARG A 110 -3.00 -3.09 -17.73
N ALA A 111 -2.52 -1.86 -17.66
CA ALA A 111 -1.11 -1.58 -17.86
C ALA A 111 -0.31 -1.92 -16.60
N ALA A 112 0.94 -2.36 -16.78
CA ALA A 112 1.82 -2.68 -15.64
C ALA A 112 2.03 -1.49 -14.69
N HIS A 113 1.99 -0.25 -15.20
CA HIS A 113 2.14 1.00 -14.44
C HIS A 113 0.83 1.53 -13.84
N ASP A 114 -0.31 0.85 -14.06
CA ASP A 114 -1.59 1.23 -13.41
C ASP A 114 -1.59 0.93 -11.89
N ILE A 115 -0.52 0.32 -11.38
CA ILE A 115 -0.35 -0.06 -9.98
C ILE A 115 0.93 0.56 -9.44
N ARG A 116 0.82 1.26 -8.32
CA ARG A 116 1.92 1.81 -7.55
C ARG A 116 2.24 0.91 -6.36
N PHE A 117 3.52 0.67 -6.10
CA PHE A 117 3.97 -0.19 -4.99
C PHE A 117 4.66 0.63 -3.92
N TYR A 118 4.24 0.43 -2.67
CA TYR A 118 4.82 1.09 -1.49
C TYR A 118 5.30 0.01 -0.52
N THR A 119 6.59 0.01 -0.21
CA THR A 119 7.12 -0.90 0.81
C THR A 119 7.21 -0.23 2.17
N MET A 120 7.00 -0.99 3.24
CA MET A 120 7.32 -0.56 4.59
C MET A 120 8.78 -0.12 4.67
N ALA A 121 9.07 0.98 5.35
CA ALA A 121 10.42 1.39 5.71
C ALA A 121 10.41 2.06 7.07
N THR A 122 11.35 1.67 7.94
CA THR A 122 11.63 2.40 9.18
C THR A 122 12.93 3.15 9.00
N ILE A 123 12.93 4.46 9.26
CA ILE A 123 14.12 5.30 9.09
C ILE A 123 14.50 5.88 10.45
N ILE A 124 15.79 5.78 10.78
CA ILE A 124 16.39 6.39 11.95
C ILE A 124 17.57 7.20 11.45
N THR A 125 17.46 8.51 11.50
CA THR A 125 18.47 9.40 10.95
C THR A 125 18.94 10.43 11.99
N GLY A 126 20.04 11.08 11.68
CA GLY A 126 20.68 12.14 12.44
C GLY A 126 21.56 12.93 11.49
N ARG A 127 22.12 14.07 11.91
CA ARG A 127 22.97 14.89 11.03
C ARG A 127 24.26 14.17 10.61
N THR A 128 24.66 13.18 11.40
CA THR A 128 25.79 12.30 11.12
C THR A 128 25.38 10.83 11.31
N SER A 129 26.10 9.91 10.68
CA SER A 129 25.87 8.46 10.83
C SER A 129 26.03 8.01 12.28
N ARG A 130 26.92 8.66 13.03
CA ARG A 130 27.09 8.43 14.47
C ARG A 130 25.83 8.82 15.25
N GLU A 131 25.28 10.00 15.01
CA GLU A 131 24.03 10.43 15.68
C GLU A 131 22.88 9.46 15.39
N ALA A 132 22.72 9.04 14.12
CA ALA A 132 21.71 8.05 13.73
C ALA A 132 21.92 6.70 14.45
N ARG A 133 23.16 6.25 14.59
CA ARG A 133 23.47 5.01 15.30
C ARG A 133 23.24 5.11 16.79
N ASP A 134 23.68 6.20 17.41
CA ASP A 134 23.47 6.45 18.84
C ASP A 134 21.98 6.50 19.16
N LYS A 135 21.18 7.16 18.31
CA LYS A 135 19.71 7.19 18.39
C LYS A 135 19.10 5.79 18.28
N TYR A 136 19.54 4.97 17.33
CA TYR A 136 19.07 3.59 17.21
C TYR A 136 19.42 2.73 18.43
N GLU A 137 20.65 2.84 18.96
CA GLU A 137 21.03 2.11 20.17
C GLU A 137 20.25 2.56 21.39
N ASP A 138 19.91 3.84 21.48
CA ASP A 138 19.04 4.33 22.55
C ASP A 138 17.63 3.71 22.45
N TYR A 139 17.02 3.75 21.26
CA TYR A 139 15.71 3.12 21.02
C TYR A 139 15.69 1.63 21.38
N ARG A 140 16.77 0.91 21.05
CA ARG A 140 16.89 -0.52 21.37
C ARG A 140 16.84 -0.83 22.87
N ARG A 141 17.22 0.12 23.74
CA ARG A 141 17.14 -0.07 25.20
C ARG A 141 15.70 -0.15 25.71
N TYR A 142 14.76 0.37 24.94
CA TYR A 142 13.33 0.36 25.27
C TYR A 142 12.57 -0.80 24.62
N VAL A 143 13.26 -1.66 23.85
CA VAL A 143 12.64 -2.83 23.23
C VAL A 143 12.39 -3.92 24.28
N THR A 144 11.17 -4.44 24.30
CA THR A 144 10.81 -5.66 25.04
C THR A 144 10.74 -6.83 24.05
N PRO A 145 11.74 -7.74 24.01
CA PRO A 145 11.79 -8.84 23.06
C PRO A 145 10.55 -9.73 23.10
N GLU A 146 10.00 -9.98 24.29
CA GLU A 146 8.81 -10.82 24.49
C GLU A 146 7.58 -10.22 23.81
N ALA A 147 7.43 -8.89 23.85
CA ALA A 147 6.34 -8.20 23.16
C ALA A 147 6.49 -8.28 21.63
N ALA A 148 7.73 -8.17 21.13
CA ALA A 148 8.02 -8.31 19.71
C ALA A 148 7.74 -9.74 19.20
N LEU A 149 8.10 -10.75 20.00
CA LEU A 149 7.79 -12.15 19.69
C LEU A 149 6.28 -12.43 19.76
N ALA A 150 5.56 -11.89 20.75
CA ALA A 150 4.10 -12.03 20.83
C ALA A 150 3.41 -11.45 19.58
N MET A 151 3.85 -10.28 19.10
CA MET A 151 3.36 -9.69 17.86
C MET A 151 3.68 -10.58 16.65
N PHE A 152 4.91 -11.08 16.56
CA PHE A 152 5.34 -11.92 15.44
C PHE A 152 4.62 -13.28 15.42
N SER A 153 4.36 -13.88 16.59
CA SER A 153 3.51 -15.06 16.76
C SER A 153 2.10 -14.83 16.19
N GLY A 154 1.53 -13.64 16.40
CA GLY A 154 0.25 -13.26 15.79
C GLY A 154 0.28 -13.20 14.26
N TRP A 155 1.42 -12.82 13.66
CA TRP A 155 1.57 -12.79 12.19
C TRP A 155 1.84 -14.15 11.57
N THR A 156 2.51 -15.05 12.31
CA THR A 156 2.94 -16.35 11.78
C THR A 156 2.02 -17.50 12.15
N GLY A 157 1.29 -17.38 13.27
CA GLY A 157 0.58 -18.47 13.91
C GLY A 157 1.48 -19.42 14.71
N ILE A 158 2.77 -19.07 14.90
CA ILE A 158 3.77 -19.90 15.60
C ILE A 158 3.98 -19.31 16.98
N ASP A 159 3.88 -20.14 18.01
CA ASP A 159 4.23 -19.74 19.37
C ASP A 159 5.76 -19.76 19.57
N PHE A 160 6.35 -18.57 19.71
CA PHE A 160 7.78 -18.41 19.94
C PHE A 160 8.17 -18.40 21.42
N SER A 161 7.21 -18.48 22.37
CA SER A 161 7.55 -18.41 23.80
C SER A 161 8.30 -19.65 24.31
N SER A 162 8.23 -20.75 23.55
CA SER A 162 8.89 -22.02 23.88
C SER A 162 10.23 -22.23 23.18
N TRP A 163 10.64 -21.30 22.30
CA TRP A 163 11.85 -21.42 21.50
C TRP A 163 13.04 -20.82 22.25
N ASP A 164 14.23 -21.40 22.04
CA ASP A 164 15.46 -20.80 22.57
C ASP A 164 15.76 -19.50 21.79
N PRO A 165 15.98 -18.36 22.47
CA PRO A 165 16.29 -17.08 21.83
C PRO A 165 17.47 -17.13 20.85
N ASP A 166 18.45 -18.00 21.09
CA ASP A 166 19.66 -18.09 20.27
C ASP A 166 19.58 -19.24 19.24
N GLU A 167 18.44 -19.96 19.18
CA GLU A 167 18.17 -20.97 18.15
C GLU A 167 17.98 -20.33 16.77
N PRO A 168 18.65 -20.85 15.73
CA PRO A 168 18.46 -20.39 14.36
C PRO A 168 17.10 -20.85 13.82
N ILE A 169 16.32 -19.92 13.27
CA ILE A 169 15.02 -20.23 12.67
C ILE A 169 15.24 -20.80 11.27
N ARG A 170 14.93 -22.09 11.09
CA ARG A 170 15.00 -22.77 9.79
C ARG A 170 13.62 -23.20 9.33
N TYR A 171 13.31 -22.94 8.05
CA TYR A 171 12.00 -23.23 7.44
C TYR A 171 11.52 -24.68 7.64
N MET A 172 12.45 -25.64 7.79
CA MET A 172 12.15 -27.07 7.94
C MET A 172 11.49 -27.48 9.27
N GLN A 173 11.46 -26.63 10.29
CA GLN A 173 10.88 -26.98 11.61
C GLN A 173 9.34 -26.84 11.67
N LEU A 174 8.68 -26.40 10.59
CA LEU A 174 7.29 -25.97 10.64
C LEU A 174 6.48 -26.64 9.52
N ASP A 175 5.34 -27.25 9.90
CA ASP A 175 4.44 -27.96 9.00
C ASP A 175 4.10 -27.13 7.75
N ALA A 176 3.88 -27.83 6.64
CA ALA A 176 3.56 -27.26 5.33
C ALA A 176 2.25 -26.44 5.34
N GLY A 177 2.36 -25.17 5.75
CA GLY A 177 1.27 -24.20 5.84
C GLY A 177 1.67 -22.83 6.37
N THR A 178 2.97 -22.61 6.62
CA THR A 178 3.50 -21.46 7.35
C THR A 178 3.26 -20.11 6.66
N SER A 179 2.89 -19.11 7.46
CA SER A 179 2.58 -17.73 7.06
C SER A 179 3.65 -17.09 6.16
N SER A 180 3.20 -16.35 5.14
CA SER A 180 4.03 -15.49 4.28
C SER A 180 4.99 -14.55 5.04
N ALA A 181 4.69 -14.23 6.31
CA ALA A 181 5.55 -13.42 7.15
C ALA A 181 6.89 -14.11 7.45
N LEU A 182 6.90 -15.40 7.81
CA LEU A 182 8.13 -16.10 8.15
C LEU A 182 8.92 -16.52 6.91
N GLU A 183 8.24 -16.81 5.80
CA GLU A 183 8.92 -17.11 4.53
C GLU A 183 9.85 -15.98 4.09
N GLY A 184 9.45 -14.72 4.34
CA GLY A 184 10.26 -13.53 4.04
C GLY A 184 11.59 -13.50 4.76
N PHE A 185 11.66 -14.00 6.00
CA PHE A 185 12.88 -14.03 6.82
C PHE A 185 13.68 -15.32 6.67
N THR A 186 13.18 -16.31 5.94
CA THR A 186 13.81 -17.64 5.84
C THR A 186 13.96 -18.05 4.39
N ARG A 187 12.92 -18.65 3.80
CA ARG A 187 12.94 -19.25 2.46
C ARG A 187 13.25 -18.24 1.35
N LEU A 188 12.77 -17.01 1.49
CA LEU A 188 12.90 -15.98 0.45
C LEU A 188 14.21 -15.19 0.54
N ASP A 189 14.98 -15.37 1.63
CA ASP A 189 16.33 -14.84 1.77
C ASP A 189 17.25 -15.85 2.47
N PRO A 190 17.58 -16.98 1.80
CA PRO A 190 18.22 -18.13 2.45
C PRO A 190 19.67 -17.88 2.88
N GLU A 191 20.28 -16.77 2.44
CA GLU A 191 21.64 -16.37 2.83
C GLU A 191 21.68 -15.75 4.22
N ARG A 192 20.55 -15.24 4.74
CA ARG A 192 20.45 -14.70 6.10
C ARG A 192 19.72 -15.69 7.00
N VAL A 193 20.46 -16.27 7.94
CA VAL A 193 19.89 -17.06 9.03
C VAL A 193 19.64 -16.14 10.21
N TRP A 194 18.39 -16.07 10.68
CA TRP A 194 18.01 -15.29 11.86
C TRP A 194 17.94 -16.19 13.09
N THR A 195 18.43 -15.73 14.23
CA THR A 195 18.00 -16.29 15.53
C THR A 195 16.67 -15.70 15.97
N VAL A 196 15.98 -16.37 16.90
CA VAL A 196 14.74 -15.87 17.52
C VAL A 196 14.95 -14.46 18.11
N ARG A 197 16.09 -14.23 18.78
CA ARG A 197 16.48 -12.94 19.35
C ARG A 197 16.67 -11.87 18.28
N GLU A 198 17.42 -12.16 17.22
CA GLU A 198 17.65 -11.19 16.15
C GLU A 198 16.36 -10.80 15.45
N LEU A 199 15.49 -11.78 15.19
CA LEU A 199 14.19 -11.57 14.60
C LEU A 199 13.29 -10.72 15.51
N ALA A 200 13.28 -10.99 16.82
CA ALA A 200 12.54 -10.19 17.79
C ALA A 200 13.00 -8.73 17.79
N LEU A 201 14.32 -8.51 17.82
CA LEU A 201 14.89 -7.17 17.83
C LEU A 201 14.61 -6.40 16.53
N HIS A 202 14.68 -7.07 15.37
CA HIS A 202 14.34 -6.46 14.10
C HIS A 202 12.85 -6.12 14.00
N ASN A 203 11.98 -7.05 14.41
CA ASN A 203 10.53 -6.79 14.39
C ASN A 203 10.13 -5.67 15.36
N ALA A 204 10.85 -5.51 16.47
CA ALA A 204 10.58 -4.46 17.44
C ALA A 204 10.82 -3.05 16.88
N ILE A 205 11.87 -2.88 16.07
CA ILE A 205 12.19 -1.61 15.40
C ILE A 205 12.37 -1.94 13.92
N GLY A 206 11.28 -1.96 13.16
CA GLY A 206 11.29 -2.33 11.74
C GLY A 206 10.04 -3.07 11.28
N GLY A 207 9.39 -3.79 12.19
CA GLY A 207 8.32 -4.70 11.81
C GLY A 207 8.82 -5.72 10.80
N ARG A 208 8.14 -5.85 9.65
CA ARG A 208 8.55 -6.76 8.57
C ARG A 208 9.26 -6.07 7.40
N GLY A 209 9.67 -4.82 7.58
CA GLY A 209 10.32 -4.01 6.55
C GLY A 209 11.78 -3.72 6.88
N PRO A 210 12.54 -3.19 5.91
CA PRO A 210 13.89 -2.69 6.15
C PRO A 210 13.92 -1.56 7.19
N VAL A 211 15.06 -1.50 7.88
CA VAL A 211 15.41 -0.42 8.80
C VAL A 211 16.63 0.29 8.24
N PHE A 212 16.48 1.57 7.91
CA PHE A 212 17.56 2.40 7.39
C PHE A 212 18.10 3.26 8.53
N ILE A 213 19.39 3.16 8.80
CA ILE A 213 20.07 3.88 9.88
C ILE A 213 21.27 4.60 9.27
N GLY A 214 21.27 5.93 9.29
CA GLY A 214 22.37 6.68 8.72
C GLY A 214 22.14 8.19 8.64
N ALA A 215 23.17 8.90 8.17
CA ALA A 215 23.07 10.30 7.78
C ALA A 215 22.13 10.46 6.56
N PRO A 216 21.67 11.68 6.23
CA PRO A 216 20.69 11.88 5.16
C PRO A 216 21.13 11.32 3.81
N GLY A 217 22.38 11.56 3.42
CA GLY A 217 22.94 11.04 2.17
C GLY A 217 22.95 9.51 2.11
N GLU A 218 23.34 8.83 3.20
CA GLU A 218 23.36 7.36 3.27
C GLU A 218 21.95 6.76 3.19
N VAL A 219 20.98 7.39 3.87
CA VAL A 219 19.58 6.97 3.82
C VAL A 219 19.01 7.20 2.43
N ALA A 220 19.26 8.36 1.82
CA ALA A 220 18.81 8.66 0.46
C ALA A 220 19.38 7.68 -0.57
N ASP A 221 20.69 7.38 -0.51
CA ASP A 221 21.35 6.37 -1.36
C ASP A 221 20.63 5.02 -1.24
N ALA A 222 20.36 4.57 -0.01
CA ALA A 222 19.68 3.31 0.23
C ALA A 222 18.23 3.31 -0.28
N LEU A 223 17.48 4.39 -0.08
CA LEU A 223 16.10 4.49 -0.57
C LEU A 223 16.04 4.46 -2.11
N GLU A 224 16.99 5.12 -2.78
CA GLU A 224 17.10 5.09 -4.24
C GLU A 224 17.45 3.70 -4.76
N GLU A 225 18.45 3.04 -4.16
CA GLU A 225 18.84 1.66 -4.50
C GLU A 225 17.65 0.69 -4.35
N TRP A 226 16.82 0.87 -3.32
CA TRP A 226 15.61 0.07 -3.15
C TRP A 226 14.57 0.31 -4.24
N VAL A 227 14.32 1.57 -4.62
CA VAL A 227 13.42 1.91 -5.73
C VAL A 227 13.92 1.29 -7.03
N ASP A 228 15.20 1.46 -7.34
CA ASP A 228 15.79 1.08 -8.62
C ASP A 228 15.88 -0.45 -8.78
N GLU A 229 16.21 -1.20 -7.72
CA GLU A 229 16.34 -2.66 -7.80
C GLU A 229 15.02 -3.42 -7.63
N THR A 230 14.06 -2.88 -6.87
CA THR A 230 12.79 -3.58 -6.62
C THR A 230 11.67 -3.15 -7.54
N GLY A 231 11.77 -1.97 -8.15
CA GLY A 231 10.73 -1.39 -8.99
C GLY A 231 9.49 -0.92 -8.20
N ILE A 232 9.65 -0.65 -6.90
CA ILE A 232 8.64 0.03 -6.09
C ILE A 232 8.53 1.50 -6.48
N ASP A 233 7.40 2.11 -6.18
CA ASP A 233 7.09 3.52 -6.49
C ASP A 233 7.26 4.44 -5.27
N GLY A 234 7.47 3.87 -4.08
CA GLY A 234 7.74 4.63 -2.87
C GLY A 234 7.72 3.80 -1.60
N PHE A 235 7.61 4.50 -0.47
CA PHE A 235 7.70 3.91 0.86
C PHE A 235 6.47 4.28 1.71
N ASN A 236 6.06 3.32 2.54
CA ASN A 236 5.12 3.53 3.63
C ASN A 236 5.95 3.64 4.91
N LEU A 237 6.16 4.87 5.39
CA LEU A 237 7.05 5.16 6.51
C LEU A 237 6.44 4.68 7.82
N SER A 238 7.14 3.76 8.47
CA SER A 238 6.89 3.32 9.84
C SER A 238 7.78 4.11 10.79
N TYR A 239 7.42 4.11 12.08
CA TYR A 239 8.13 4.84 13.11
C TYR A 239 8.65 3.90 14.21
N ALA A 240 9.79 4.25 14.79
CA ALA A 240 10.22 3.72 16.09
C ALA A 240 9.65 4.59 17.21
N VAL A 241 9.77 5.92 17.07
CA VAL A 241 9.25 6.94 17.99
C VAL A 241 8.47 7.97 17.17
N THR A 242 7.32 8.40 17.69
CA THR A 242 6.45 9.41 17.07
C THR A 242 6.21 10.56 18.04
N PRO A 243 6.22 11.84 17.59
CA PRO A 243 6.31 12.31 16.19
C PRO A 243 7.73 12.35 15.60
N GLU A 244 8.78 12.15 16.42
CA GLU A 244 10.18 12.38 16.05
C GLU A 244 10.60 11.75 14.71
N ALA A 245 10.22 10.50 14.42
CA ALA A 245 10.61 9.84 13.17
C ALA A 245 10.12 10.58 11.91
N TYR A 246 8.95 11.24 11.98
CA TYR A 246 8.41 12.00 10.86
C TYR A 246 9.03 13.38 10.75
N GLU A 247 9.35 14.01 11.89
CA GLU A 247 10.07 15.29 11.95
C GLU A 247 11.49 15.12 11.39
N ASP A 248 12.24 14.12 11.85
CA ASP A 248 13.56 13.77 11.31
C ASP A 248 13.51 13.52 9.80
N PHE A 249 12.52 12.75 9.32
CA PHE A 249 12.40 12.49 7.89
C PHE A 249 12.12 13.79 7.11
N ALA A 250 11.20 14.62 7.59
CA ALA A 250 10.83 15.87 6.94
C ALA A 250 11.97 16.90 6.95
N ASP A 251 12.74 16.98 8.04
CA ASP A 251 13.77 17.99 8.22
C ASP A 251 15.13 17.59 7.66
N LEU A 252 15.43 16.28 7.60
CA LEU A 252 16.74 15.78 7.21
C LEU A 252 16.72 15.01 5.89
N ILE A 253 15.73 14.15 5.65
CA ILE A 253 15.71 13.28 4.46
C ILE A 253 15.01 13.94 3.27
N VAL A 254 13.89 14.63 3.49
CA VAL A 254 13.16 15.29 2.40
C VAL A 254 14.02 16.33 1.66
N PRO A 255 14.81 17.21 2.32
CA PRO A 255 15.70 18.15 1.62
C PRO A 255 16.75 17.44 0.75
N GLU A 256 17.37 16.38 1.28
CA GLU A 256 18.33 15.55 0.54
C GLU A 256 17.67 14.95 -0.72
N LEU A 257 16.50 14.32 -0.57
CA LEU A 257 15.78 13.74 -1.72
C LEU A 257 15.28 14.81 -2.72
N GLN A 258 14.97 16.02 -2.26
CA GLN A 258 14.60 17.14 -3.14
C GLN A 258 15.80 17.64 -3.94
N GLU A 259 16.98 17.77 -3.33
CA GLU A 259 18.23 18.16 -4.01
C GLU A 259 18.59 17.17 -5.13
N ARG A 260 18.32 15.88 -4.89
CA ARG A 260 18.52 14.80 -5.86
C ARG A 260 17.41 14.66 -6.90
N GLY A 261 16.34 15.46 -6.81
CA GLY A 261 15.18 15.37 -7.70
C GLY A 261 14.34 14.10 -7.53
N ARG A 262 14.48 13.38 -6.41
CA ARG A 262 13.75 12.15 -6.08
C ARG A 262 12.49 12.39 -5.22
N TYR A 263 12.29 13.61 -4.72
CA TYR A 263 11.09 14.01 -3.99
C TYR A 263 10.54 15.34 -4.48
N LYS A 264 9.21 15.48 -4.47
CA LYS A 264 8.53 16.69 -4.92
C LYS A 264 8.85 17.89 -4.03
N THR A 265 8.93 19.08 -4.63
CA THR A 265 9.15 20.34 -3.90
C THR A 265 7.85 21.09 -3.58
N ARG A 266 6.74 20.69 -4.20
CA ARG A 266 5.39 21.20 -3.94
C ARG A 266 4.35 20.13 -4.28
N TYR A 267 3.12 20.34 -3.82
CA TYR A 267 1.99 19.54 -4.28
C TYR A 267 1.40 20.18 -5.54
N GLU A 268 1.28 19.38 -6.59
CA GLU A 268 0.45 19.74 -7.75
C GLU A 268 -1.03 19.76 -7.34
N PRO A 269 -1.90 20.56 -8.01
CA PRO A 269 -3.34 20.57 -7.77
C PRO A 269 -3.99 19.21 -8.08
N GLY A 270 -5.29 19.08 -7.83
CA GLY A 270 -6.06 17.87 -8.14
C GLY A 270 -6.22 16.89 -6.97
N THR A 271 -6.77 15.73 -7.28
CA THR A 271 -7.13 14.66 -6.35
C THR A 271 -5.94 13.77 -5.96
N LEU A 272 -6.17 12.82 -5.05
CA LEU A 272 -5.13 11.87 -4.65
C LEU A 272 -4.73 10.97 -5.82
N ARG A 273 -5.69 10.51 -6.62
CA ARG A 273 -5.43 9.65 -7.78
C ARG A 273 -4.47 10.31 -8.78
N GLU A 274 -4.72 11.58 -9.10
CA GLU A 274 -3.85 12.38 -9.98
C GLU A 274 -2.44 12.53 -9.39
N LYS A 275 -2.35 12.77 -8.07
CA LYS A 275 -1.06 12.87 -7.35
C LYS A 275 -0.27 11.57 -7.30
N LEU A 276 -0.92 10.42 -7.50
CA LEU A 276 -0.27 9.11 -7.57
C LEU A 276 0.04 8.67 -9.02
N GLY A 277 -0.08 9.60 -9.98
CA GLY A 277 0.25 9.40 -11.37
C GLY A 277 -0.88 8.77 -12.20
N GLY A 278 -2.13 8.91 -11.76
CA GLY A 278 -3.30 8.65 -12.62
C GLY A 278 -3.55 9.82 -13.57
N ASP A 279 -4.02 9.52 -14.79
CA ASP A 279 -4.25 10.51 -15.85
C ASP A 279 -5.42 11.47 -15.54
N SER A 280 -6.32 11.08 -14.62
CA SER A 280 -7.47 11.88 -14.20
C SER A 280 -7.87 11.56 -12.76
N SER A 281 -8.83 12.32 -12.23
CA SER A 281 -9.42 12.04 -10.92
C SER A 281 -10.24 10.76 -10.88
N TRP A 282 -10.57 10.16 -12.03
CA TRP A 282 -11.38 8.94 -12.13
C TRP A 282 -10.51 7.73 -12.42
N LEU A 283 -11.05 6.53 -12.22
CA LEU A 283 -10.35 5.32 -12.62
C LEU A 283 -9.97 5.39 -14.11
N ASN A 284 -8.89 4.77 -14.56
CA ASN A 284 -8.66 4.68 -16.01
C ASN A 284 -9.60 3.63 -16.66
N ASP A 285 -9.76 3.66 -17.98
CA ASP A 285 -10.69 2.78 -18.70
C ASP A 285 -10.32 1.30 -18.64
N ARG A 286 -9.05 1.00 -18.33
CA ARG A 286 -8.55 -0.37 -18.14
C ARG A 286 -8.94 -0.93 -16.77
N HIS A 287 -9.28 -0.08 -15.81
CA HIS A 287 -9.68 -0.51 -14.48
C HIS A 287 -11.12 -1.06 -14.52
N PRO A 288 -11.41 -2.22 -13.90
CA PRO A 288 -12.73 -2.86 -13.99
C PRO A 288 -13.89 -2.02 -13.43
N GLY A 289 -13.59 -1.01 -12.60
CA GLY A 289 -14.60 -0.06 -12.13
C GLY A 289 -15.10 0.89 -13.21
N ALA A 290 -14.28 1.22 -14.21
CA ALA A 290 -14.65 2.11 -15.30
C ALA A 290 -15.80 1.56 -16.15
N ALA A 291 -15.91 0.23 -16.25
CA ALA A 291 -16.99 -0.44 -16.97
C ALA A 291 -18.39 -0.17 -16.38
N PHE A 292 -18.48 0.38 -15.17
CA PHE A 292 -19.75 0.77 -14.56
C PHE A 292 -20.11 2.23 -14.80
N ARG A 293 -19.21 3.06 -15.35
CA ARG A 293 -19.55 4.45 -15.64
C ARG A 293 -20.70 4.52 -16.62
N ARG A 294 -21.66 5.39 -16.33
CA ARG A 294 -22.61 5.82 -17.35
C ARG A 294 -21.89 6.78 -18.28
N ALA A 295 -22.11 6.61 -19.59
CA ALA A 295 -21.62 7.58 -20.57
C ALA A 295 -22.22 8.95 -20.22
N PRO A 296 -21.47 10.05 -20.40
CA PRO A 296 -22.07 11.37 -20.30
C PRO A 296 -23.23 11.44 -21.30
N TYR A 297 -24.38 11.94 -20.85
CA TYR A 297 -25.51 12.21 -21.73
C TYR A 297 -25.02 13.17 -22.83
N SER A 298 -24.78 12.66 -24.04
CA SER A 298 -24.54 13.51 -25.19
C SER A 298 -25.81 14.30 -25.42
N LEU A 299 -25.78 15.60 -25.17
CA LEU A 299 -26.76 16.55 -25.72
C LEU A 299 -26.55 16.60 -27.24
N GLN A 300 -26.96 15.54 -27.94
CA GLN A 300 -27.24 15.58 -29.36
C GLN A 300 -28.70 15.16 -29.54
N GLU A 301 -29.45 16.04 -30.20
CA GLU A 301 -30.83 15.91 -30.66
C GLU A 301 -31.93 16.37 -29.67
N ARG A 302 -32.09 17.70 -29.61
CA ARG A 302 -33.40 18.35 -29.69
C ARG A 302 -33.34 19.52 -30.68
#